data_AF-A0A0J1BML4-F1
#
_entry.id   AF-A0A0J1BML4-F1
#
_cell.length_a   1.000
_cell.length_b   1.000
_cell.length_c   1.000
_cell.angle_alpha   90.00
_cell.angle_beta   90.00
_cell.angle_gamma   90.00
#
_symmetry.space_group_name_H-M   'P 1'
#
loop_
_entity.id
_entity.type
_entity.pdbx_description
1 polymer ?
#
loop_
_entity_poly.entity_id
_entity_poly.type
_entity_poly.pdbx_seq_one_letter_code
_entity_poly.pdbx_strand_id
1 'polypeptide(L)'
;MYRTTFSVKALNTAILFIAFVTIGIVACQGQGFLVPDDEIGDLEIVEVKQLPVIDPSCGPRFGIVIANQSNRCVENFHVTAIGSLGHAMPHSPRVTVIAKHIPANGALQVEVALPIETLAMGNRGGLIIGLQHLTVHIDSWDEFFECDEFNNRKCFPLDSLPIETIEAVAVETTMEIAPAAATLETTVQPNAGIPANVAPQAGKIGPPAPANAAVNPQDPLRSAIEQITPNANILSQ
;
A
#
# COMPACT_ATOMS: atom_id res chain seq x y z
N MET A 1 -64.86 -32.37 13.79
CA MET A 1 -64.92 -31.06 14.46
C MET A 1 -63.84 -31.01 15.53
N TYR A 2 -62.69 -30.37 15.26
CA TYR A 2 -61.67 -30.11 16.27
C TYR A 2 -61.83 -28.67 16.75
N ARG A 3 -62.22 -28.49 18.02
CA ARG A 3 -62.21 -27.19 18.70
C ARG A 3 -60.81 -26.95 19.25
N THR A 4 -60.05 -26.06 18.63
CA THR A 4 -58.81 -25.52 19.18
C THR A 4 -59.13 -24.45 20.22
N THR A 5 -58.93 -24.79 21.49
CA THR A 5 -58.92 -23.84 22.60
C THR A 5 -57.61 -23.05 22.59
N PHE A 6 -57.65 -21.83 22.05
CA PHE A 6 -56.55 -20.88 22.16
C PHE A 6 -56.40 -20.44 23.62
N SER A 7 -55.23 -20.72 24.21
CA SER A 7 -54.89 -20.32 25.57
C SER A 7 -54.70 -18.81 25.63
N VAL A 8 -55.46 -18.15 26.50
CA VAL A 8 -55.43 -16.68 26.74
C VAL A 8 -54.03 -16.17 27.08
N LYS A 9 -53.13 -17.03 27.59
CA LYS A 9 -51.73 -16.69 27.85
C LYS A 9 -50.92 -16.41 26.58
N ALA A 10 -51.22 -17.08 25.46
CA ALA A 10 -50.50 -16.87 24.20
C ALA A 10 -50.87 -15.53 23.55
N LEU A 11 -52.12 -15.07 23.74
CA LEU A 11 -52.60 -13.80 23.20
C LEU A 11 -51.95 -12.60 23.92
N ASN A 12 -51.81 -12.66 25.25
CA ASN A 12 -51.19 -11.58 26.02
C ASN A 12 -49.70 -11.41 25.71
N THR A 13 -48.95 -12.49 25.43
CA THR A 13 -47.53 -12.40 25.06
C THR A 13 -47.35 -11.84 23.64
N ALA A 14 -48.22 -12.22 22.69
CA ALA A 14 -48.17 -11.70 21.32
C ALA A 14 -48.49 -10.19 21.27
N ILE A 15 -49.46 -9.71 22.05
CA ILE A 15 -49.79 -8.28 22.13
C ILE A 15 -48.61 -7.48 22.72
N LEU A 16 -47.93 -8.02 23.73
CA LEU A 16 -46.75 -7.36 24.33
C LEU A 16 -45.59 -7.27 23.32
N PHE A 17 -45.34 -8.31 22.53
CA PHE A 17 -44.30 -8.30 21.48
C PHE A 17 -44.60 -7.28 20.37
N ILE A 18 -45.86 -7.20 19.91
CA ILE A 18 -46.26 -6.20 18.90
C ILE A 18 -46.13 -4.78 19.45
N ALA A 19 -46.46 -4.55 20.73
CA ALA A 19 -46.28 -3.25 21.37
C ALA A 19 -44.80 -2.85 21.49
N PHE A 20 -43.90 -3.78 21.84
CA PHE A 20 -42.46 -3.49 21.88
C PHE A 20 -41.86 -3.25 20.48
N VAL A 21 -42.28 -4.01 19.46
CA VAL A 21 -41.82 -3.80 18.08
C VAL A 21 -42.32 -2.45 17.54
N THR A 22 -43.56 -2.06 17.83
CA THR A 22 -44.10 -0.78 17.35
C THR A 22 -43.55 0.42 18.12
N ILE A 23 -43.35 0.33 19.44
CA ILE A 23 -42.73 1.42 20.23
C ILE A 23 -41.23 1.57 19.89
N GLY A 24 -40.52 0.46 19.62
CA GLY A 24 -39.13 0.51 19.15
C GLY A 24 -38.97 1.17 17.78
N ILE A 25 -39.95 1.01 16.88
CA ILE A 25 -39.96 1.65 15.56
C ILE A 25 -40.31 3.15 15.66
N VAL A 26 -41.16 3.56 16.60
CA VAL A 26 -41.59 4.97 16.74
C VAL A 26 -40.59 5.83 17.54
N ALA A 27 -39.79 5.25 18.43
CA ALA A 27 -38.76 5.98 19.18
C ALA A 27 -37.52 6.37 18.33
N CYS A 28 -37.40 5.83 17.12
CA CYS A 28 -36.38 6.23 16.13
C CYS A 28 -36.91 7.26 15.11
N GLN A 29 -37.95 8.04 15.44
CA GLN A 29 -38.23 9.30 14.75
C GLN A 29 -37.44 10.48 15.36
N GLY A 30 -36.24 10.19 15.86
CA GLY A 30 -35.22 11.22 16.04
C GLY A 30 -35.07 11.93 14.70
N GLN A 31 -35.07 13.26 14.74
CA GLN A 31 -34.80 14.09 13.58
C GLN A 31 -33.48 13.62 12.97
N GLY A 32 -33.57 12.75 11.96
CA GLY A 32 -32.41 12.21 11.28
C GLY A 32 -31.65 13.42 10.74
N PHE A 33 -30.35 13.47 11.02
CA PHE A 33 -29.47 14.36 10.29
C PHE A 33 -29.60 13.98 8.81
N LEU A 34 -30.42 14.72 8.07
CA LEU A 34 -30.56 14.56 6.64
C LEU A 34 -29.32 15.18 6.02
N VAL A 35 -28.35 14.32 5.69
CA VAL A 35 -27.25 14.69 4.82
C VAL A 35 -27.85 14.90 3.43
N PRO A 36 -27.73 16.09 2.84
CA PRO A 36 -28.12 16.32 1.46
C PRO A 36 -27.45 15.32 0.51
N ASP A 37 -28.17 14.86 -0.52
CA ASP A 37 -27.64 13.85 -1.46
C ASP A 37 -26.39 14.35 -2.21
N ASP A 38 -26.17 15.67 -2.28
CA ASP A 38 -24.98 16.31 -2.85
C ASP A 38 -23.77 16.34 -1.89
N GLU A 39 -23.97 16.04 -0.61
CA GLU A 39 -22.90 15.95 0.38
C GLU A 39 -22.29 14.53 0.46
N ILE A 40 -23.00 13.50 -0.03
CA ILE A 40 -22.51 12.11 -0.02
C ILE A 40 -21.59 11.85 -1.22
N GLY A 41 -20.37 11.44 -0.94
CA GLY A 41 -19.34 11.06 -1.91
C GLY A 41 -19.40 9.58 -2.29
N ASP A 42 -18.55 9.19 -3.24
CA ASP A 42 -18.25 7.78 -3.51
C ASP A 42 -16.93 7.74 -4.30
N LEU A 43 -15.83 7.41 -3.63
CA LEU A 43 -14.56 7.15 -4.27
C LEU A 43 -14.46 5.65 -4.58
N GLU A 44 -13.71 5.28 -5.61
CA GLU A 44 -13.49 3.87 -5.91
C GLU A 44 -12.08 3.62 -6.44
N ILE A 45 -11.44 2.56 -5.95
CA ILE A 45 -10.22 2.01 -6.55
C ILE A 45 -10.59 1.24 -7.83
N VAL A 46 -10.40 1.84 -9.01
CA VAL A 46 -10.79 1.22 -10.28
C VAL A 46 -9.74 0.23 -10.78
N GLU A 47 -8.47 0.63 -10.74
CA GLU A 47 -7.38 -0.16 -11.33
C GLU A 47 -6.09 0.02 -10.52
N VAL A 48 -5.28 -1.04 -10.45
CA VAL A 48 -3.94 -0.98 -9.88
C VAL A 48 -2.97 -1.67 -10.84
N LYS A 49 -1.85 -1.02 -11.14
CA LYS A 49 -0.77 -1.53 -11.98
C LYS A 49 0.54 -1.49 -11.25
N GLN A 50 1.40 -2.45 -11.52
CA GLN A 50 2.80 -2.37 -11.12
C GLN A 50 3.55 -1.51 -12.13
N LEU A 51 4.21 -0.46 -11.63
CA LEU A 51 5.03 0.42 -12.45
C LEU A 51 6.43 -0.19 -12.63
N PRO A 52 7.11 0.13 -13.75
CA PRO A 52 8.46 -0.35 -14.01
C PRO A 52 9.45 0.11 -12.93
N VAL A 53 10.38 -0.78 -12.60
CA VAL A 53 11.46 -0.49 -11.65
C VAL A 53 12.47 0.43 -12.34
N ILE A 54 12.60 1.66 -11.83
CA ILE A 54 13.56 2.64 -12.34
C ILE A 54 14.91 2.50 -11.63
N ASP A 55 14.89 2.27 -10.31
CA ASP A 55 16.08 2.10 -9.47
C ASP A 55 15.91 0.83 -8.61
N PRO A 56 16.83 -0.15 -8.70
CA PRO A 56 16.78 -1.36 -7.87
C PRO A 56 16.97 -1.09 -6.37
N SER A 57 17.44 0.10 -6.00
CA SER A 57 17.59 0.55 -4.61
C SER A 57 16.27 1.09 -4.03
N CYS A 58 15.22 1.19 -4.84
CA CYS A 58 13.90 1.62 -4.42
C CYS A 58 12.96 0.43 -4.28
N GLY A 59 11.96 0.54 -3.40
CA GLY A 59 10.90 -0.46 -3.33
C GLY A 59 9.99 -0.43 -4.57
N PRO A 60 9.07 -1.41 -4.67
CA PRO A 60 8.16 -1.54 -5.81
C PRO A 60 7.22 -0.34 -5.88
N ARG A 61 6.92 0.07 -7.13
CA ARG A 61 6.06 1.20 -7.45
C ARG A 61 4.75 0.72 -8.06
N PHE A 62 3.68 1.44 -7.76
CA PHE A 62 2.33 1.12 -8.24
C PHE A 62 1.61 2.38 -8.71
N GLY A 63 0.87 2.23 -9.80
CA GLY A 63 -0.09 3.23 -10.29
C GLY A 63 -1.48 2.79 -9.88
N ILE A 64 -2.16 3.62 -9.09
CA ILE A 64 -3.49 3.36 -8.56
C ILE A 64 -4.45 4.34 -9.23
N VAL A 65 -5.38 3.83 -10.03
CA VAL A 65 -6.43 4.64 -10.67
C VAL A 65 -7.63 4.68 -9.75
N ILE A 66 -8.02 5.89 -9.36
CA ILE A 66 -9.12 6.17 -8.45
C ILE A 66 -10.18 6.94 -9.22
N ALA A 67 -11.42 6.50 -9.18
CA ALA A 67 -12.56 7.24 -9.72
C ALA A 67 -13.34 7.90 -8.59
N ASN A 68 -13.93 9.05 -8.89
CA ASN A 68 -14.88 9.73 -8.05
C ASN A 68 -16.26 9.59 -8.70
N GLN A 69 -17.11 8.73 -8.17
CA GLN A 69 -18.48 8.50 -8.66
C GLN A 69 -19.49 9.49 -8.07
N SER A 70 -19.03 10.48 -7.30
CA SER A 70 -19.90 11.51 -6.73
C SER A 70 -20.13 12.71 -7.67
N ASN A 71 -21.11 13.52 -7.30
CA ASN A 71 -21.46 14.78 -7.98
C ASN A 71 -20.63 15.99 -7.50
N ARG A 72 -19.69 15.78 -6.58
CA ARG A 72 -18.80 16.83 -6.02
C ARG A 72 -17.35 16.53 -6.34
N CYS A 73 -16.51 17.56 -6.37
CA CYS A 73 -15.07 17.33 -6.40
C CYS A 73 -14.57 16.87 -5.03
N VAL A 74 -13.54 16.03 -5.03
CA VAL A 74 -12.86 15.56 -3.82
C VAL A 74 -11.40 15.98 -3.89
N GLU A 75 -10.89 16.49 -2.77
CA GLU A 75 -9.54 17.04 -2.68
C GLU A 75 -8.84 16.60 -1.42
N ASN A 76 -7.50 16.54 -1.48
CA ASN A 76 -6.60 16.32 -0.34
C ASN A 76 -6.89 15.05 0.47
N PHE A 77 -7.38 13.99 -0.17
CA PHE A 77 -7.67 12.72 0.49
C PHE A 77 -6.44 11.79 0.51
N HIS A 78 -6.45 10.85 1.44
CA HIS A 78 -5.31 9.98 1.72
C HIS A 78 -5.40 8.65 0.97
N VAL A 79 -4.34 8.31 0.23
CA VAL A 79 -4.16 7.01 -0.41
C VAL A 79 -3.04 6.28 0.30
N THR A 80 -3.38 5.17 0.95
CA THR A 80 -2.43 4.34 1.69
C THR A 80 -2.23 3.01 0.98
N ALA A 81 -0.98 2.70 0.63
CA ALA A 81 -0.58 1.41 0.11
C ALA A 81 0.22 0.65 1.16
N ILE A 82 -0.14 -0.61 1.39
CA ILE A 82 0.44 -1.49 2.41
C ILE A 82 0.96 -2.74 1.72
N GLY A 83 2.24 -3.03 1.91
CA GLY A 83 2.83 -4.28 1.46
C GLY A 83 2.73 -5.35 2.54
N SER A 84 2.33 -6.57 2.16
CA SER A 84 2.30 -7.70 3.09
C SER A 84 2.81 -9.02 2.52
N LEU A 85 3.34 -9.83 3.43
CA LEU A 85 3.59 -11.25 3.26
C LEU A 85 2.46 -12.00 3.98
N GLY A 86 1.45 -12.44 3.23
CA GLY A 86 0.15 -12.86 3.79
C GLY A 86 -0.74 -11.67 4.14
N HIS A 87 -1.33 -11.66 5.34
CA HIS A 87 -2.24 -10.60 5.78
C HIS A 87 -1.51 -9.29 6.12
N ALA A 88 -2.15 -8.15 5.87
CA ALA A 88 -1.66 -6.87 6.33
C ALA A 88 -1.72 -6.79 7.86
N MET A 89 -0.60 -6.40 8.48
CA MET A 89 -0.41 -6.30 9.93
C MET A 89 -0.15 -4.85 10.34
N PRO A 90 -0.31 -4.49 11.63
CA PRO A 90 -0.02 -3.13 12.11
C PRO A 90 1.40 -2.64 11.80
N HIS A 91 2.37 -3.54 11.63
CA HIS A 91 3.77 -3.19 11.31
C HIS A 91 4.14 -3.49 9.86
N SER A 92 3.16 -3.81 9.02
CA SER A 92 3.42 -3.96 7.59
C SER A 92 3.97 -2.65 7.00
N PRO A 93 5.01 -2.74 6.16
CA PRO A 93 5.56 -1.58 5.46
C PRO A 93 4.45 -0.92 4.64
N ARG A 94 4.32 0.39 4.78
CA ARG A 94 3.27 1.17 4.14
C ARG A 94 3.78 2.53 3.70
N VAL A 95 3.08 3.11 2.74
CA VAL A 95 3.25 4.50 2.31
C VAL A 95 1.88 5.13 2.21
N THR A 96 1.77 6.39 2.62
CA THR A 96 0.56 7.20 2.46
C THR A 96 0.92 8.44 1.65
N VAL A 97 0.11 8.72 0.64
CA VAL A 97 0.24 9.90 -0.21
C VAL A 97 -1.06 10.69 -0.19
N ILE A 98 -0.96 12.00 -0.35
CA ILE A 98 -2.11 12.90 -0.43
C ILE A 98 -2.44 13.11 -1.91
N ALA A 99 -3.62 12.67 -2.34
CA ALA A 99 -4.14 12.90 -3.66
C ALA A 99 -4.75 14.31 -3.73
N LYS A 100 -4.42 15.08 -4.77
CA LYS A 100 -4.72 16.51 -4.81
C LYS A 100 -6.20 16.81 -5.07
N HIS A 101 -6.68 16.47 -6.26
CA HIS A 101 -8.00 16.87 -6.74
C HIS A 101 -8.51 15.84 -7.76
N ILE A 102 -9.74 15.39 -7.56
CA ILE A 102 -10.50 14.62 -8.55
C ILE A 102 -11.82 15.35 -8.80
N PRO A 103 -12.11 15.75 -10.04
CA PRO A 103 -13.39 16.39 -10.36
C PRO A 103 -14.54 15.40 -10.16
N ALA A 104 -15.77 15.92 -10.05
CA ALA A 104 -16.98 15.10 -10.01
C ALA A 104 -17.04 14.18 -11.25
N ASN A 105 -17.40 12.92 -11.06
CA ASN A 105 -17.41 11.90 -12.12
C ASN A 105 -16.05 11.72 -12.85
N GLY A 106 -14.95 12.11 -12.20
CA GLY A 106 -13.59 12.08 -12.74
C GLY A 106 -12.77 10.88 -12.27
N ALA A 107 -11.54 10.78 -12.77
CA ALA A 107 -10.56 9.82 -12.30
C ALA A 107 -9.15 10.42 -12.23
N LEU A 108 -8.33 9.87 -11.35
CA LEU A 108 -6.93 10.27 -11.14
C LEU A 108 -6.07 9.03 -10.92
N GLN A 109 -4.92 8.98 -11.59
CA GLN A 109 -3.87 8.03 -11.29
C GLN A 109 -2.93 8.60 -10.24
N VAL A 110 -2.74 7.87 -9.14
CA VAL A 110 -1.83 8.18 -8.06
C VAL A 110 -0.70 7.17 -8.07
N GLU A 111 0.53 7.66 -8.10
CA GLU A 111 1.72 6.82 -7.99
C GLU A 111 2.18 6.68 -6.54
N VAL A 112 2.45 5.45 -6.12
CA VAL A 112 2.99 5.14 -4.80
C VAL A 112 4.24 4.30 -4.92
N ALA A 113 5.22 4.55 -4.06
CA ALA A 113 6.44 3.76 -3.94
C ALA A 113 6.48 3.15 -2.54
N LEU A 114 6.45 1.82 -2.45
CA LEU A 114 6.60 1.16 -1.16
C LEU A 114 8.05 1.23 -0.68
N PRO A 115 8.27 1.13 0.65
CA PRO A 115 9.62 1.05 1.21
C PRO A 115 10.40 -0.18 0.69
N ILE A 116 11.73 -0.09 0.63
CA ILE A 116 12.61 -1.14 0.09
C ILE A 116 12.48 -2.47 0.86
N GLU A 117 12.11 -2.40 2.13
CA GLU A 117 11.90 -3.55 3.02
C GLU A 117 10.81 -4.50 2.49
N THR A 118 9.91 -4.01 1.63
CA THR A 118 8.93 -4.85 0.94
C THR A 118 9.54 -5.85 -0.04
N LEU A 119 10.80 -5.67 -0.47
CA LEU A 119 11.51 -6.64 -1.28
C LEU A 119 12.01 -7.84 -0.46
N ALA A 120 12.06 -7.72 0.87
CA ALA A 120 12.62 -8.71 1.78
C ALA A 120 11.79 -8.87 3.07
N MET A 121 10.53 -9.26 2.91
CA MET A 121 9.56 -9.38 4.01
C MET A 121 9.63 -10.69 4.80
N GLY A 122 10.33 -11.70 4.29
CA GLY A 122 10.44 -13.00 4.97
C GLY A 122 11.58 -13.86 4.46
N ASN A 123 11.74 -15.03 5.07
CA ASN A 123 12.76 -16.01 4.71
C ASN A 123 12.19 -17.43 4.76
N ARG A 124 12.39 -18.21 3.70
CA ARG A 124 12.06 -19.63 3.65
C ARG A 124 13.28 -20.44 3.23
N GLY A 125 13.99 -20.99 4.21
CA GLY A 125 15.15 -21.85 3.97
C GLY A 125 16.34 -21.13 3.33
N GLY A 126 16.55 -19.85 3.65
CA GLY A 126 17.60 -19.00 3.08
C GLY A 126 17.16 -18.17 1.88
N LEU A 127 15.97 -18.44 1.31
CA LEU A 127 15.40 -17.65 0.24
C LEU A 127 14.64 -16.46 0.81
N ILE A 128 15.05 -15.26 0.43
CA ILE A 128 14.33 -14.02 0.73
C ILE A 128 12.99 -14.04 0.00
N ILE A 129 11.91 -13.78 0.74
CA ILE A 129 10.56 -13.63 0.21
C ILE A 129 10.18 -12.16 0.29
N GLY A 130 9.83 -11.57 -0.83
CA GLY A 130 9.33 -10.20 -0.90
C GLY A 130 7.81 -10.10 -0.69
N LEU A 131 7.30 -8.95 -1.10
CA LEU A 131 5.89 -8.60 -1.19
C LEU A 131 5.09 -9.70 -1.91
N GLN A 132 3.97 -10.11 -1.31
CA GLN A 132 3.01 -11.03 -1.94
C GLN A 132 1.66 -10.38 -2.19
N HIS A 133 1.22 -9.48 -1.31
CA HIS A 133 -0.04 -8.78 -1.46
C HIS A 133 0.16 -7.27 -1.31
N LEU A 134 -0.54 -6.53 -2.14
CA LEU A 134 -0.69 -5.09 -2.04
C LEU A 134 -2.10 -4.78 -1.57
N THR A 135 -2.23 -4.17 -0.40
CA THR A 135 -3.50 -3.62 0.07
C THR A 135 -3.50 -2.11 -0.16
N VAL A 136 -4.54 -1.61 -0.82
CA VAL A 136 -4.74 -0.18 -1.09
C VAL A 136 -5.99 0.28 -0.36
N HIS A 137 -5.85 1.36 0.41
CA HIS A 137 -6.95 2.07 1.05
C HIS A 137 -6.97 3.50 0.51
N ILE A 138 -8.13 3.96 0.06
CA ILE A 138 -8.41 5.37 -0.20
C ILE A 138 -9.32 5.90 0.90
N ASP A 139 -9.29 7.21 1.12
CA ASP A 139 -9.85 7.86 2.31
C ASP A 139 -9.57 7.11 3.62
N SER A 140 -8.30 6.74 3.84
CA SER A 140 -7.94 5.90 4.98
C SER A 140 -8.17 6.56 6.36
N TRP A 141 -8.54 7.84 6.38
CA TRP A 141 -8.83 8.61 7.58
C TRP A 141 -10.33 8.81 7.83
N ASP A 142 -11.19 8.30 6.94
CA ASP A 142 -12.65 8.37 7.08
C ASP A 142 -13.12 9.83 7.14
N GLU A 143 -12.54 10.68 6.29
CA GLU A 143 -12.80 12.14 6.25
C GLU A 143 -14.03 12.48 5.39
N PHE A 144 -14.40 11.59 4.47
CA PHE A 144 -15.52 11.75 3.56
C PHE A 144 -16.66 10.80 3.93
N PHE A 145 -17.89 11.29 3.85
CA PHE A 145 -19.06 10.42 3.95
C PHE A 145 -19.34 9.82 2.59
N GLU A 146 -19.17 8.51 2.45
CA GLU A 146 -19.36 7.83 1.18
C GLU A 146 -20.54 6.85 1.17
N CYS A 147 -21.08 6.60 -0.02
CA CYS A 147 -22.17 5.65 -0.22
C CYS A 147 -21.72 4.20 0.02
N ASP A 148 -20.50 3.83 -0.38
CA ASP A 148 -19.98 2.47 -0.26
C ASP A 148 -18.53 2.43 0.28
N GLU A 149 -18.36 2.40 1.61
CA GLU A 149 -17.03 2.30 2.24
C GLU A 149 -16.21 1.03 1.91
N PHE A 150 -16.80 0.05 1.23
CA PHE A 150 -16.11 -1.21 0.91
C PHE A 150 -15.31 -1.12 -0.39
N ASN A 151 -15.69 -0.25 -1.32
CA ASN A 151 -14.97 -0.04 -2.58
C ASN A 151 -13.64 0.75 -2.38
N ASN A 152 -13.51 1.41 -1.21
CA ASN A 152 -12.34 2.17 -0.76
C ASN A 152 -11.15 1.32 -0.35
N ARG A 153 -11.34 -0.01 -0.22
CA ARG A 153 -10.29 -0.93 0.18
C ARG A 153 -10.24 -2.14 -0.74
N LYS A 154 -9.09 -2.37 -1.35
CA LYS A 154 -8.86 -3.55 -2.20
C LYS A 154 -7.52 -4.19 -1.85
N CYS A 155 -7.48 -5.52 -1.91
CA CYS A 155 -6.28 -6.32 -1.68
C CYS A 155 -5.98 -7.12 -2.94
N PHE A 156 -4.77 -6.97 -3.47
CA PHE A 156 -4.34 -7.56 -4.73
C PHE A 156 -3.16 -8.50 -4.46
N PRO A 157 -3.23 -9.76 -4.91
CA PRO A 157 -2.04 -10.58 -4.95
C PRO A 157 -1.12 -10.06 -6.06
N LEU A 158 0.18 -9.93 -5.75
CA LEU A 158 1.14 -9.23 -6.61
C LEU A 158 1.28 -9.86 -7.99
N ASP A 159 1.10 -11.18 -8.09
CA ASP A 159 1.12 -11.95 -9.34
C ASP A 159 -0.08 -11.69 -10.25
N SER A 160 -1.16 -11.10 -9.72
CA SER A 160 -2.33 -10.70 -10.52
C SER A 160 -2.25 -9.30 -11.10
N LEU A 161 -1.32 -8.47 -10.61
CA LEU A 161 -1.23 -7.08 -11.03
C LEU A 161 -0.59 -6.97 -12.41
N PRO A 162 -1.20 -6.25 -13.36
CA PRO A 162 -0.59 -5.98 -14.64
C PRO A 162 0.66 -5.11 -14.46
N ILE A 163 1.73 -5.45 -15.16
CA ILE A 163 2.96 -4.67 -15.19
C ILE A 163 2.88 -3.69 -16.35
N GLU A 164 3.01 -2.40 -16.07
CA GLU A 164 3.08 -1.36 -17.09
C GLU A 164 4.41 -1.48 -17.84
N THR A 165 4.33 -1.76 -19.14
CA THR A 165 5.51 -1.89 -20.00
C THR A 165 5.88 -0.51 -20.51
N ILE A 166 7.15 -0.15 -20.36
CA ILE A 166 7.68 1.07 -20.99
C ILE A 166 7.77 0.77 -22.49
N GLU A 167 6.80 1.26 -23.26
CA GLU A 167 7.00 1.40 -24.70
C GLU A 167 8.12 2.42 -24.88
N ALA A 168 9.29 1.95 -25.31
CA ALA A 168 10.37 2.83 -25.71
C ALA A 168 9.87 3.66 -26.89
N VAL A 169 9.52 4.92 -26.62
CA VAL A 169 9.28 5.91 -27.67
C VAL A 169 10.57 6.00 -28.48
N ALA A 170 10.59 5.36 -29.64
CA ALA A 170 11.60 5.58 -30.64
C ALA A 170 11.50 7.05 -31.02
N VAL A 171 12.43 7.86 -30.54
CA VAL A 171 12.60 9.24 -31.00
C VAL A 171 13.03 9.14 -32.47
N GLU A 172 12.07 9.18 -33.39
CA GLU A 172 12.34 9.50 -34.78
C GLU A 172 12.98 10.88 -34.78
N THR A 173 14.30 10.90 -34.97
CA THR A 173 15.05 12.12 -35.17
C THR A 173 14.67 12.66 -36.55
N THR A 174 13.62 13.47 -36.60
CA THR A 174 13.30 14.26 -37.79
C THR A 174 14.44 15.27 -37.97
N MET A 175 15.37 14.95 -38.87
CA MET A 175 16.35 15.92 -39.34
C MET A 175 15.59 17.03 -40.09
N GLU A 176 15.40 18.16 -39.44
CA GLU A 176 15.02 19.41 -40.09
C GLU A 176 16.20 19.91 -40.92
N ILE A 177 16.05 19.86 -42.25
CA ILE A 177 17.03 20.40 -43.20
C ILE A 177 16.91 21.92 -43.17
N ALA A 178 17.81 22.59 -42.45
CA ALA A 178 17.99 24.03 -42.53
C ALA A 178 18.77 24.43 -43.79
N PRO A 179 18.46 25.57 -44.44
CA PRO A 179 19.16 26.02 -45.64
C PRO A 179 20.49 26.69 -45.32
N ALA A 180 21.46 26.47 -46.21
CA ALA A 180 22.84 26.92 -46.13
C ALA A 180 23.01 28.45 -46.12
N ALA A 181 23.85 28.96 -45.22
CA ALA A 181 24.49 30.27 -45.36
C ALA A 181 25.91 30.29 -44.75
N ALA A 182 26.82 30.76 -45.60
CA ALA A 182 28.23 31.13 -45.49
C ALA A 182 28.96 31.12 -44.13
N THR A 183 30.08 30.37 -44.17
CA THR A 183 31.40 30.48 -43.52
C THR A 183 31.75 31.79 -42.79
N LEU A 184 32.24 31.65 -41.55
CA LEU A 184 33.44 32.34 -41.05
C LEU A 184 34.13 31.45 -40.01
N GLU A 185 35.43 31.27 -40.20
CA GLU A 185 36.33 30.43 -39.42
C GLU A 185 36.56 30.99 -38.02
N THR A 186 36.60 30.11 -37.01
CA THR A 186 37.40 30.34 -35.79
C THR A 186 37.93 29.01 -35.27
N THR A 187 39.25 28.89 -35.33
CA THR A 187 40.08 27.80 -34.83
C THR A 187 40.12 27.78 -33.30
N VAL A 188 39.60 26.73 -32.65
CA VAL A 188 40.08 26.28 -31.32
C VAL A 188 40.05 24.74 -31.24
N GLN A 189 41.24 24.18 -31.37
CA GLN A 189 41.82 22.95 -30.82
C GLN A 189 40.92 21.92 -30.10
N PRO A 190 40.94 20.62 -30.51
CA PRO A 190 40.23 19.55 -29.82
C PRO A 190 41.02 19.05 -28.60
N ASN A 191 40.43 19.17 -27.41
CA ASN A 191 40.94 18.52 -26.21
C ASN A 191 40.44 17.07 -26.17
N ALA A 192 41.30 16.14 -26.59
CA ALA A 192 41.09 14.71 -26.40
C ALA A 192 41.31 14.36 -24.93
N GLY A 193 40.23 13.97 -24.24
CA GLY A 193 40.28 13.47 -22.87
C GLY A 193 39.20 12.42 -22.67
N ILE A 194 39.54 11.17 -22.97
CA ILE A 194 38.74 9.99 -22.66
C ILE A 194 38.72 9.83 -21.13
N PRO A 195 37.56 9.84 -20.44
CA PRO A 195 37.53 9.36 -19.07
C PRO A 195 37.72 7.85 -19.09
N ALA A 196 38.87 7.40 -18.58
CA ALA A 196 39.16 5.99 -18.37
C ALA A 196 38.12 5.41 -17.40
N ASN A 197 37.39 4.41 -17.89
CA ASN A 197 36.57 3.50 -17.10
C ASN A 197 37.49 2.72 -16.14
N VAL A 198 37.53 3.12 -14.86
CA VAL A 198 38.20 2.35 -13.81
C VAL A 198 37.27 1.21 -13.42
N ALA A 199 37.50 0.04 -14.02
CA ALA A 199 36.91 -1.21 -13.54
C ALA A 199 37.35 -1.45 -12.07
N PRO A 200 36.46 -1.91 -11.18
CA PRO A 200 36.86 -2.37 -9.86
C PRO A 200 37.83 -3.55 -10.03
N GLN A 201 39.04 -3.39 -9.50
CA GLN A 201 39.98 -4.50 -9.41
C GLN A 201 39.35 -5.60 -8.55
N ALA A 202 39.22 -6.79 -9.15
CA ALA A 202 38.99 -8.03 -8.44
C ALA A 202 40.11 -8.20 -7.39
N GLY A 203 39.79 -7.84 -6.15
CA GLY A 203 40.62 -8.15 -5.00
C GLY A 203 40.82 -9.66 -4.94
N LYS A 204 42.08 -10.08 -4.99
CA LYS A 204 42.49 -11.45 -4.71
C LYS A 204 41.92 -11.84 -3.35
N ILE A 205 40.99 -12.80 -3.35
CA ILE A 205 40.53 -13.47 -2.13
C ILE A 205 41.72 -14.27 -1.60
N GLY A 206 42.36 -13.76 -0.54
CA GLY A 206 43.30 -14.53 0.23
C GLY A 206 42.59 -15.69 0.94
N PRO A 207 43.26 -16.82 1.19
CA PRO A 207 42.68 -17.93 1.93
C PRO A 207 42.23 -17.49 3.33
N PRO A 208 41.15 -18.09 3.88
CA PRO A 208 40.59 -17.68 5.16
C PRO A 208 41.62 -17.88 6.29
N ALA A 209 41.76 -16.85 7.12
CA ALA A 209 42.58 -16.89 8.32
C ALA A 209 42.02 -17.92 9.32
N PRO A 210 42.88 -18.65 10.04
CA PRO A 210 42.44 -19.60 11.05
C PRO A 210 41.70 -18.91 12.20
N ALA A 211 40.58 -19.51 12.60
CA ALA A 211 39.79 -19.10 13.74
C ALA A 211 40.59 -19.27 15.04
N ASN A 212 41.12 -18.18 15.56
CA ASN A 212 41.48 -18.02 16.97
C ASN A 212 41.57 -16.53 17.30
N ALA A 213 40.40 -15.87 17.31
CA ALA A 213 40.25 -14.60 17.99
C ALA A 213 39.69 -14.88 19.38
N ALA A 214 40.52 -14.60 20.39
CA ALA A 214 40.15 -14.64 21.79
C ALA A 214 38.93 -13.74 22.04
N VAL A 215 37.92 -14.31 22.68
CA VAL A 215 36.68 -13.63 23.07
C VAL A 215 37.01 -12.60 24.16
N ASN A 216 36.74 -11.33 23.86
CA ASN A 216 36.83 -10.23 24.81
C ASN A 216 35.66 -10.35 25.83
N PRO A 217 35.90 -10.42 27.15
CA PRO A 217 34.84 -10.74 28.13
C PRO A 217 33.84 -9.63 28.48
N GLN A 218 33.91 -8.44 27.87
CA GLN A 218 33.01 -7.33 28.18
C GLN A 218 32.10 -6.94 27.01
N ASP A 219 31.24 -7.86 26.59
CA ASP A 219 30.12 -7.53 25.70
C ASP A 219 28.84 -7.30 26.54
N PRO A 220 28.39 -6.04 26.73
CA PRO A 220 27.26 -5.70 27.60
C PRO A 220 25.93 -6.30 27.13
N LEU A 221 25.84 -6.78 25.88
CA LEU A 221 24.64 -7.42 25.34
C LEU A 221 24.41 -8.83 25.90
N ARG A 222 25.46 -9.54 26.33
CA ARG A 222 25.31 -10.87 26.95
C ARG A 222 24.71 -10.79 28.36
N SER A 223 25.04 -9.76 29.13
CA SER A 223 24.50 -9.55 30.49
C SER A 223 22.99 -9.27 30.50
N ALA A 224 22.44 -8.70 29.41
CA ALA A 224 21.00 -8.46 29.29
C ALA A 224 20.21 -9.75 29.01
N ILE A 225 20.80 -10.74 28.33
CA ILE A 225 20.12 -12.00 28.00
C ILE A 225 20.04 -12.92 29.23
N GLU A 226 21.03 -12.89 30.12
CA GLU A 226 21.01 -13.67 31.36
C GLU A 226 19.99 -13.15 32.39
N GLN A 227 19.59 -11.87 32.32
CA GLN A 227 18.57 -11.31 33.22
C GLN A 227 17.13 -11.64 32.82
N ILE A 228 16.88 -12.17 31.61
CA ILE A 228 15.52 -12.38 31.08
C ILE A 228 15.06 -13.84 31.24
N THR A 229 15.90 -14.77 31.72
CA THR A 229 15.49 -16.16 31.92
C THR A 229 15.11 -16.40 33.40
N PRO A 230 13.82 -16.60 33.74
CA PRO A 230 13.43 -17.03 35.08
C PRO A 230 13.81 -18.51 35.26
N ASN A 231 14.50 -18.80 36.35
CA ASN A 231 14.87 -20.15 36.78
C ASN A 231 13.64 -21.09 36.78
N ALA A 232 13.58 -22.00 35.80
CA ALA A 232 12.77 -23.20 35.88
C ALA A 232 13.52 -24.21 36.76
N ASN A 233 13.37 -24.09 38.08
CA ASN A 233 13.84 -25.10 39.01
C ASN A 233 12.78 -25.33 40.09
N ILE A 234 11.73 -26.07 39.73
CA ILE A 234 10.85 -26.74 40.70
C ILE A 234 10.67 -28.18 40.21
N LEU A 235 11.51 -29.08 40.70
CA LEU A 235 11.25 -30.52 40.78
C LEU A 235 12.24 -31.15 41.75
N SER A 236 11.89 -31.14 43.05
CA SER A 236 12.18 -32.23 43.99
C SER A 236 11.76 -31.83 45.42
N GLN A 237 10.59 -32.29 45.85
CA GLN A 237 10.37 -33.07 47.08
C GLN A 237 8.89 -33.42 47.22
#